data_AF-A0A7V0P1I0-F1
#
_entry.id   AF-A0A7V0P1I0-F1
#
_cell.length_a   1.000
_cell.length_b   1.000
_cell.length_c   1.000
_cell.angle_alpha   90.00
_cell.angle_beta   90.00
_cell.angle_gamma   90.00
#
_symmetry.space_group_name_H-M   'P 1'
#
loop_
_entity.id
_entity.type
_entity.pdbx_description
1 polymer ?
#
loop_
_entity_poly.entity_id
_entity_poly.type
_entity_poly.pdbx_seq_one_letter_code
_entity_poly.pdbx_strand_id
1 'polypeptide(L)'
;MTDDAPKFILDRELFPLCKALRMLGFDALSRGDMALETAIERAIEERRIWVRRDMDMPSLQYGVRYFMVHSDDEADQLRELQSQYSIAGRAEPFSRCLKCNLTLVEVEREAVVGRVPEKILASFEQ
;
A
#
# COMPACT_ATOMS: atom_id res chain seq x y z
N MET A 1 -0.24 10.52 -21.03
CA MET A 1 -0.97 9.81 -19.96
C MET A 1 -0.02 9.77 -18.80
N THR A 2 -0.29 10.46 -17.69
CA THR A 2 0.70 10.65 -16.62
C THR A 2 1.14 9.29 -16.07
N ASP A 3 2.46 9.09 -16.08
CA ASP A 3 3.18 7.85 -15.81
C ASP A 3 3.32 7.58 -14.30
N ASP A 4 2.25 7.84 -13.55
CA ASP A 4 2.27 7.75 -12.09
C ASP A 4 2.21 6.28 -11.63
N ALA A 5 2.90 5.99 -10.53
CA ALA A 5 2.88 4.67 -9.91
C ALA A 5 1.44 4.27 -9.49
N PRO A 6 1.06 2.98 -9.66
CA PRO A 6 -0.26 2.50 -9.26
C PRO A 6 -0.51 2.73 -7.77
N LYS A 7 -1.74 3.13 -7.44
CA LYS A 7 -2.24 3.19 -6.07
C LYS A 7 -3.19 2.04 -5.82
N PHE A 8 -3.17 1.51 -4.61
CA PHE A 8 -3.95 0.34 -4.23
C PHE A 8 -4.90 0.67 -3.08
N ILE A 9 -6.02 -0.05 -3.05
CA ILE A 9 -6.85 -0.25 -1.87
C ILE A 9 -7.07 -1.75 -1.74
N LEU A 10 -6.86 -2.32 -0.56
CA LEU A 10 -6.91 -3.75 -0.35
C LEU A 10 -7.93 -4.08 0.73
N ASP A 11 -8.59 -5.23 0.60
CA ASP A 11 -9.44 -5.76 1.67
C ASP A 11 -8.63 -6.09 2.93
N ARG A 12 -9.30 -6.22 4.08
CA ARG A 12 -8.63 -6.32 5.39
C ARG A 12 -7.72 -7.54 5.47
N GLU A 13 -8.17 -8.67 4.94
CA GLU A 13 -7.46 -9.94 4.90
C GLU A 13 -6.17 -9.89 4.09
N LEU A 14 -6.05 -8.93 3.16
CA LEU A 14 -4.83 -8.67 2.37
C LEU A 14 -3.92 -7.63 3.02
N PHE A 15 -4.04 -7.41 4.34
CA PHE A 15 -3.17 -6.48 5.05
C PHE A 15 -1.66 -6.82 4.97
N PRO A 16 -1.23 -8.09 4.97
CA PRO A 16 0.18 -8.42 4.73
C PRO A 16 0.67 -7.90 3.37
N LEU A 17 -0.07 -8.19 2.29
CA LEU A 17 0.22 -7.66 0.95
C LEU A 17 0.21 -6.12 0.91
N CYS A 18 -0.70 -5.48 1.65
CA CYS A 18 -0.73 -4.02 1.79
C CYS A 18 0.58 -3.49 2.40
N LYS A 19 1.13 -4.17 3.42
CA LYS A 19 2.43 -3.81 4.00
C LYS A 19 3.58 -4.04 3.02
N ALA A 20 3.58 -5.14 2.27
CA ALA A 20 4.60 -5.39 1.26
C ALA A 20 4.61 -4.29 0.19
N LEU A 21 3.44 -3.89 -0.31
CA LEU A 21 3.32 -2.77 -1.25
C LEU A 21 3.84 -1.45 -0.66
N ARG A 22 3.52 -1.13 0.60
CA ARG A 22 4.06 0.06 1.28
C ARG A 22 5.57 -0.01 1.46
N MET A 23 6.12 -1.20 1.74
CA MET A 23 7.55 -1.41 1.87
C MET A 23 8.28 -1.14 0.55
N LEU A 24 7.63 -1.46 -0.57
CA LEU A 24 8.09 -1.15 -1.93
C LEU A 24 7.80 0.30 -2.38
N GLY A 25 7.21 1.14 -1.51
CA GLY A 25 6.93 2.55 -1.79
C GLY A 25 5.58 2.88 -2.38
N PHE A 26 4.72 1.87 -2.60
CA PHE A 26 3.42 2.09 -3.22
C PHE A 26 2.40 2.65 -2.24
N ASP A 27 1.52 3.51 -2.75
CA ASP A 27 0.37 4.02 -2.02
C ASP A 27 -0.68 2.91 -1.88
N ALA A 28 -0.67 2.20 -0.75
CA ALA A 28 -1.58 1.09 -0.52
C ALA A 28 -2.43 1.36 0.74
N LEU A 29 -3.73 1.57 0.55
CA LEU A 29 -4.69 1.62 1.65
C LEU A 29 -5.17 0.22 1.99
N SER A 30 -5.36 -0.06 3.27
CA SER A 30 -6.19 -1.18 3.70
C SER A 30 -7.58 -0.62 3.98
N ARG A 31 -8.62 -1.30 3.51
CA ARG A 31 -10.00 -0.95 3.86
C ARG A 31 -10.18 -0.98 5.37
N GLY A 32 -9.62 -1.98 6.06
CA GLY A 32 -9.79 -2.13 7.51
C GLY A 32 -11.28 -2.09 7.87
N ASP A 33 -11.65 -1.16 8.75
CA ASP A 33 -13.03 -0.89 9.20
C ASP A 33 -13.77 0.16 8.34
N MET A 34 -13.17 0.63 7.23
CA MET A 34 -13.81 1.59 6.32
C MET A 34 -15.10 0.99 5.74
N ALA A 35 -16.17 1.78 5.76
CA ALA A 35 -17.43 1.43 5.11
C ALA A 35 -17.21 1.14 3.61
N LEU A 36 -18.00 0.23 3.07
CA LEU A 36 -17.83 -0.22 1.70
C LEU A 36 -17.97 0.93 0.70
N GLU A 37 -18.97 1.78 0.90
CA GLU A 37 -19.29 2.93 0.08
C GLU A 37 -18.12 3.92 0.06
N THR A 38 -17.56 4.23 1.23
CA THR A 38 -16.37 5.09 1.35
C THR A 38 -15.15 4.49 0.64
N ALA A 39 -14.95 3.18 0.70
CA ALA A 39 -13.86 2.53 -0.01
C ALA A 39 -14.05 2.60 -1.54
N ILE A 40 -15.29 2.46 -2.03
CA ILE A 40 -15.64 2.62 -3.45
C ILE A 40 -15.39 4.06 -3.90
N GLU A 41 -15.89 5.04 -3.16
CA GLU A 41 -15.68 6.47 -3.46
C GLU A 41 -14.18 6.78 -3.57
N ARG A 42 -13.38 6.39 -2.57
CA ARG A 42 -11.92 6.61 -2.61
C ARG A 42 -11.24 5.85 -3.75
N ALA A 43 -11.69 4.64 -4.07
CA ALA A 43 -11.13 3.89 -5.20
C ALA A 43 -11.34 4.62 -6.53
N ILE A 44 -12.52 5.20 -6.73
CA ILE A 44 -12.88 5.93 -7.94
C ILE A 44 -12.17 7.29 -7.99
N GLU A 45 -12.33 8.12 -6.96
CA GLU A 45 -11.80 9.49 -6.91
C GLU A 45 -10.27 9.52 -7.00
N GLU A 46 -9.60 8.62 -6.27
CA GLU A 46 -8.14 8.55 -6.24
C GLU A 46 -7.56 7.58 -7.27
N ARG A 47 -8.40 7.00 -8.14
CA ARG A 47 -8.05 6.05 -9.19
C ARG A 47 -7.24 4.84 -8.68
N ARG A 48 -7.60 4.33 -7.49
CA ARG A 48 -6.93 3.18 -6.87
C ARG A 48 -7.42 1.87 -7.48
N ILE A 49 -6.51 0.93 -7.58
CA ILE A 49 -6.80 -0.46 -7.92
C ILE A 49 -7.25 -1.16 -6.63
N TRP A 50 -8.47 -1.65 -6.63
CA TRP A 50 -8.98 -2.48 -5.55
C TRP A 50 -8.46 -3.91 -5.68
N VAL A 51 -7.56 -4.31 -4.78
CA VAL A 51 -7.07 -5.69 -4.71
C VAL A 51 -7.93 -6.49 -3.74
N ARG A 52 -8.48 -7.61 -4.21
CA ARG A 52 -9.38 -8.48 -3.45
C ARG A 52 -9.14 -9.94 -3.82
N ARG A 53 -9.59 -10.86 -2.95
CA ARG A 53 -9.44 -12.31 -3.18
C ARG A 53 -10.67 -12.98 -3.78
N ASP A 54 -11.86 -12.50 -3.46
CA ASP A 54 -13.13 -13.12 -3.87
C ASP A 54 -13.98 -12.10 -4.65
N MET A 55 -14.77 -12.53 -5.65
CA MET A 55 -15.73 -11.70 -6.40
C MET A 55 -17.08 -11.57 -5.68
N ASP A 56 -17.37 -12.36 -4.65
CA ASP A 56 -18.70 -12.47 -4.01
C ASP A 56 -19.18 -11.23 -3.22
N MET A 57 -18.35 -10.20 -3.06
CA MET A 57 -18.79 -8.88 -2.59
C MET A 57 -19.71 -8.23 -3.65
N PRO A 58 -20.80 -7.52 -3.26
CA PRO A 58 -21.76 -6.92 -4.19
C PRO A 58 -21.07 -6.27 -5.37
N SER A 59 -21.50 -6.67 -6.57
CA SER A 59 -20.99 -6.25 -7.88
C SER A 59 -20.40 -4.86 -7.80
N LEU A 60 -19.07 -4.77 -7.88
CA LEU A 60 -18.37 -3.49 -7.78
C LEU A 60 -19.04 -2.49 -8.72
N GLN A 61 -19.33 -1.31 -8.18
CA GLN A 61 -20.02 -0.28 -8.93
C GLN A 61 -19.22 0.09 -10.19
N TYR A 62 -19.95 0.54 -11.21
CA TYR A 62 -19.35 1.03 -12.45
C TYR A 62 -18.26 2.08 -12.15
N GLY A 63 -17.05 1.88 -12.68
CA GLY A 63 -15.92 2.80 -12.51
C GLY A 63 -14.84 2.36 -11.51
N VAL A 64 -15.09 1.34 -10.68
CA VAL A 64 -14.04 0.78 -9.82
C VAL A 64 -13.06 -0.06 -10.66
N ARG A 65 -11.77 0.25 -10.54
CA ARG A 65 -10.68 -0.60 -11.05
C ARG A 65 -10.36 -1.66 -10.01
N TYR A 66 -10.30 -2.92 -10.40
CA TYR A 66 -9.99 -4.00 -9.47
C TYR A 66 -8.97 -4.98 -10.04
N PHE A 67 -8.32 -5.69 -9.12
CA PHE A 67 -7.46 -6.83 -9.39
C PHE A 67 -7.83 -7.95 -8.42
N MET A 68 -7.97 -9.16 -8.95
CA MET A 68 -8.19 -10.35 -8.14
C MET A 68 -6.86 -11.04 -7.93
N VAL A 69 -6.50 -11.24 -6.66
CA VAL A 69 -5.41 -12.16 -6.32
C VAL A 69 -5.97 -13.58 -6.19
N HIS A 70 -5.26 -14.55 -6.71
CA HIS A 70 -5.67 -15.95 -6.73
C HIS A 70 -4.91 -16.79 -5.70
N SER A 71 -3.65 -16.46 -5.42
CA SER A 71 -2.85 -17.17 -4.42
C SER A 71 -3.20 -16.78 -2.98
N ASP A 72 -2.97 -17.73 -2.08
CA ASP A 72 -3.05 -17.56 -0.62
C ASP A 72 -1.71 -17.14 -0.02
N ASP A 73 -0.62 -17.33 -0.78
CA ASP A 73 0.73 -16.95 -0.39
C ASP A 73 1.00 -15.48 -0.76
N GLU A 74 1.48 -14.69 0.20
CA GLU A 74 1.72 -13.26 0.03
C GLU A 74 2.76 -12.95 -1.07
N ALA A 75 3.80 -13.78 -1.19
CA ALA A 75 4.84 -13.56 -2.21
C ALA A 75 4.28 -13.84 -3.61
N ASP A 76 3.44 -14.86 -3.76
CA ASP A 76 2.72 -15.13 -5.01
C ASP A 76 1.71 -14.02 -5.34
N GLN A 77 0.94 -13.51 -4.37
CA GLN A 77 0.04 -12.37 -4.58
C GLN A 77 0.80 -11.14 -5.10
N LEU A 78 1.99 -10.88 -4.56
CA LEU A 78 2.84 -9.80 -5.03
C LEU A 78 3.38 -10.07 -6.45
N ARG A 79 3.71 -11.33 -6.80
CA ARG A 79 4.11 -11.73 -8.17
C ARG A 79 2.97 -11.53 -9.17
N GLU A 80 1.74 -11.80 -8.77
CA GLU A 80 0.55 -11.55 -9.59
C GLU A 80 0.39 -10.05 -9.88
N LEU A 81 0.47 -9.21 -8.84
CA LEU A 81 0.44 -7.75 -9.02
C LEU A 81 1.63 -7.22 -9.83
N GLN A 82 2.82 -7.79 -9.64
CA GLN A 82 4.02 -7.45 -10.41
C GLN A 82 3.80 -7.70 -11.90
N SER A 83 3.23 -8.86 -12.24
CA SER A 83 2.99 -9.25 -13.63
C SER A 83 2.00 -8.31 -14.32
N GLN A 84 1.01 -7.82 -13.58
CA GLN A 84 -0.01 -6.92 -14.13
C GLN A 84 0.38 -5.44 -14.14
N TYR A 85 1.10 -4.97 -13.11
CA TYR A 85 1.32 -3.54 -12.87
C TYR A 85 2.78 -3.09 -12.90
N SER A 86 3.71 -4.00 -13.22
CA SER A 86 5.14 -3.71 -13.34
C SER A 86 5.74 -3.06 -12.08
N ILE A 87 5.34 -3.56 -10.89
CA ILE A 87 5.69 -3.01 -9.56
C ILE A 87 7.19 -2.70 -9.43
N ALA A 88 8.07 -3.65 -9.70
CA ALA A 88 9.51 -3.51 -9.50
C ALA A 88 10.13 -2.35 -10.30
N GLY A 89 9.59 -2.04 -11.49
CA GLY A 89 10.09 -0.93 -12.31
C GLY A 89 9.75 0.46 -11.76
N ARG A 90 8.87 0.54 -10.75
CA ARG A 90 8.37 1.78 -10.14
C ARG A 90 8.49 1.78 -8.62
N ALA A 91 9.25 0.84 -8.06
CA ALA A 91 9.39 0.72 -6.62
C ALA A 91 10.30 1.83 -6.08
N GLU A 92 9.87 2.43 -4.98
CA GLU A 92 10.65 3.38 -4.18
C GLU A 92 10.71 2.86 -2.74
N PRO A 93 11.56 1.85 -2.46
CA PRO A 93 11.52 1.13 -1.20
C PRO A 93 11.70 2.05 0.00
N PHE A 94 10.98 1.75 1.09
CA PHE A 94 11.06 2.48 2.36
C PHE A 94 10.76 3.99 2.25
N SER A 95 10.03 4.41 1.22
CA SER A 95 9.53 5.79 1.06
C SER A 95 8.19 6.05 1.75
N ARG A 96 7.52 5.01 2.28
CA ARG A 96 6.21 5.12 2.94
C ARG A 96 6.16 4.40 4.28
N CYS A 97 5.36 4.93 5.19
CA CYS A 97 5.12 4.32 6.48
C CYS A 97 4.26 3.05 6.33
N LEU A 98 4.78 1.92 6.82
CA LEU A 98 4.06 0.64 6.81
C LEU A 98 2.75 0.68 7.62
N LYS A 99 2.63 1.58 8.61
CA LYS A 99 1.45 1.72 9.47
C LYS A 99 0.39 2.65 8.86
N CYS A 100 0.76 3.90 8.55
CA CYS A 100 -0.19 4.93 8.14
C CYS A 100 -0.15 5.31 6.65
N ASN A 101 0.72 4.67 5.84
CA ASN A 101 0.85 4.89 4.39
C ASN A 101 1.35 6.29 3.97
N LEU A 102 1.63 7.19 4.92
CA LEU A 102 2.21 8.51 4.63
C LEU A 102 3.63 8.37 4.06
N THR A 103 3.99 9.26 3.15
CA THR A 103 5.37 9.41 2.66
C THR A 103 6.30 9.75 3.82
N LEU A 104 7.43 9.04 3.89
CA LEU A 104 8.48 9.30 4.86
C LEU A 104 9.34 10.46 4.35
N VAL A 105 9.76 11.30 5.28
CA VAL A 105 10.65 12.42 5.01
C VAL A 105 11.91 12.25 5.83
N GLU A 106 13.04 12.61 5.25
CA GLU A 106 14.29 12.69 5.99
C GLU A 106 14.21 13.79 7.05
N VAL A 107 14.83 13.52 8.19
CA VAL A 107 14.88 14.43 9.33
C VAL A 107 16.28 14.41 9.92
N GLU A 108 16.72 15.57 10.37
CA GLU A 108 17.98 15.69 11.12
C GLU A 108 17.89 14.92 12.44
N ARG A 109 19.03 14.37 12.87
CA ARG A 109 19.13 13.57 14.10
C ARG A 109 18.64 14.36 15.32
N GLU A 110 19.02 15.63 15.40
CA GLU A 110 18.69 16.54 16.50
C GLU A 110 17.17 16.76 16.62
N ALA A 111 16.46 16.74 15.49
CA ALA A 111 15.01 16.96 15.44
C ALA A 111 14.19 15.80 16.02
N VAL A 112 14.80 14.63 16.21
CA VAL A 112 14.14 13.42 16.71
C VAL A 112 14.66 12.95 18.07
N VAL A 113 15.59 13.67 18.69
CA VAL A 113 16.03 13.40 20.07
C VAL A 113 14.83 13.43 21.02
N GLY A 114 14.72 12.41 21.88
CA GLY A 114 13.60 12.24 22.81
C GLY A 114 12.29 11.74 22.18
N ARG A 115 12.22 11.59 20.85
CA ARG A 115 11.06 11.02 20.13
C ARG A 115 11.27 9.56 19.71
N VAL A 116 12.52 9.10 19.71
CA VAL A 116 12.91 7.72 19.44
C VAL A 116 13.76 7.19 20.60
N PRO A 117 13.80 5.86 20.83
CA PRO A 117 14.64 5.29 21.89
C PRO A 117 16.13 5.63 21.70
N GLU A 118 16.84 5.89 22.79
CA GLU A 118 18.27 6.28 22.75
C GLU A 118 19.15 5.27 22.02
N LYS A 119 18.87 3.96 22.18
CA LYS A 119 19.62 2.92 21.45
C LYS A 119 19.51 3.07 19.93
N ILE A 120 18.36 3.56 19.44
CA ILE A 120 18.13 3.76 18.01
C ILE A 120 18.90 4.99 17.58
N LEU A 121 18.89 6.09 18.33
CA LEU A 121 19.72 7.25 18.00
C LEU A 121 21.21 6.86 17.92
N ALA A 122 21.71 6.12 18.91
CA ALA A 122 23.11 5.67 18.94
C ALA A 122 23.50 4.81 17.73
N SER A 123 22.57 4.06 17.12
CA SER A 123 22.90 3.22 15.95
C SER A 123 23.09 4.01 14.64
N PHE A 124 22.78 5.30 14.59
CA PHE A 124 22.97 6.17 13.43
C PHE A 124 24.17 7.13 13.61
N GLU A 125 25.24 6.67 14.28
CA GLU A 125 26.52 7.40 14.45
C GLU A 125 27.51 7.11 13.31
N GLN A 126 27.13 7.44 12.07
CA GLN A 126 28.04 7.41 10.91
C GLN A 126 28.24 8.80 10.35
#